data_AF-A0A6M5UKG2-F1
#
_entry.id   AF-A0A6M5UKG2-F1
#
_cell.length_a   1.000
_cell.length_b   1.000
_cell.length_c   1.000
_cell.angle_alpha   90.00
_cell.angle_beta   90.00
_cell.angle_gamma   90.00
#
_symmetry.space_group_name_H-M   'P 1'
#
loop_
_entity.id
_entity.type
_entity.pdbx_description
1 polymer ?
#
loop_
_entity_poly.entity_id
_entity_poly.type
_entity_poly.pdbx_seq_one_letter_code
_entity_poly.pdbx_strand_id
1 'polypeptide(L)'
;MTSDPLPELAAAGEPVARKFEAAWDVFAATCGQYIAPEATFQAWFAHYLISQFGIDRVGREPIFRIGSFMESPWKTQLGRTGEVKLDAVVTRAPGLQLPHYAGIVRSPDGTGLAVLEQLAVIAELKVASSVAGGLDHGEVARDVWKLSMLLDEFDAAHPGVPAPLAFACILDNHPTKTYSRTYLDAKLAKVRHHPGVRVLYAEAAARPVISGSRGAGPQPRQLTPEPDRWDWVSGP
;
A
#
# COMPACT_ATOMS: atom_id res chain seq x y z
N MET A 1 19.94 -20.15 -27.60
CA MET A 1 18.53 -20.30 -27.23
C MET A 1 18.01 -18.89 -27.01
N THR A 2 17.39 -18.36 -28.05
CA THR A 2 16.79 -17.04 -28.11
C THR A 2 15.51 -17.08 -27.28
N SER A 3 15.51 -16.38 -26.14
CA SER A 3 14.30 -16.12 -25.38
C SER A 3 13.36 -15.31 -26.28
N ASP A 4 12.21 -15.89 -26.62
CA ASP A 4 11.14 -15.17 -27.29
C ASP A 4 10.81 -13.89 -26.51
N PRO A 5 10.63 -12.75 -27.19
CA PRO A 5 10.15 -11.56 -26.51
C PRO A 5 8.78 -11.87 -25.92
N LEU A 6 8.65 -11.69 -24.60
CA LEU A 6 7.36 -11.73 -23.91
C LEU A 6 6.38 -10.84 -24.70
N PRO A 7 5.13 -11.28 -24.91
CA PRO A 7 4.17 -10.51 -25.68
C PRO A 7 4.08 -9.11 -25.08
N GLU A 8 4.04 -8.12 -25.96
CA GLU A 8 3.84 -6.70 -25.73
C GLU A 8 2.58 -6.48 -24.85
N LEU A 9 2.70 -6.69 -23.53
CA LEU A 9 1.58 -6.82 -22.56
C LEU A 9 1.58 -5.66 -21.55
N ALA A 10 1.84 -4.46 -22.04
CA ALA A 10 0.98 -3.38 -21.62
C ALA A 10 -0.20 -3.42 -22.60
N ALA A 11 -1.41 -3.65 -22.13
CA ALA A 11 -2.58 -3.31 -22.93
C ALA A 11 -2.44 -1.82 -23.29
N ALA A 12 -2.01 -1.53 -24.53
CA ALA A 12 -1.85 -0.19 -25.03
C ALA A 12 -3.22 0.51 -24.92
N GLY A 13 -3.38 1.34 -23.89
CA GLY A 13 -4.63 2.06 -23.60
C GLY A 13 -5.32 1.75 -22.26
N GLU A 14 -4.81 0.86 -21.41
CA GLU A 14 -5.38 0.73 -20.05
C GLU A 14 -5.12 2.03 -19.24
N PRO A 15 -6.16 2.72 -18.73
CA PRO A 15 -5.97 3.95 -17.95
C PRO A 15 -5.58 3.62 -16.50
N VAL A 16 -4.39 3.06 -16.30
CA VAL A 16 -3.89 2.53 -15.01
C VAL A 16 -4.05 3.56 -13.88
N ALA A 17 -3.60 4.80 -14.11
CA ALA A 17 -3.72 5.87 -13.12
C ALA A 17 -5.18 6.09 -12.68
N ARG A 18 -6.11 6.17 -13.63
CA ARG A 18 -7.53 6.38 -13.37
C ARG A 18 -8.16 5.21 -12.62
N LYS A 19 -7.79 3.97 -12.96
CA LYS A 19 -8.26 2.78 -12.23
C LYS A 19 -7.75 2.77 -10.78
N PHE A 20 -6.48 3.13 -10.58
CA PHE A 20 -5.90 3.20 -9.24
C PHE A 20 -6.56 4.28 -8.40
N GLU A 21 -6.74 5.49 -8.95
CA GLU A 21 -7.45 6.59 -8.30
C GLU A 21 -8.91 6.22 -7.98
N ALA A 22 -9.61 5.53 -8.89
CA ALA A 22 -10.96 5.05 -8.62
C ALA A 22 -11.01 4.02 -7.47
N ALA A 23 -10.04 3.10 -7.40
CA ALA A 23 -9.92 2.16 -6.29
C ALA A 23 -9.66 2.91 -4.96
N TRP A 24 -8.78 3.91 -4.99
CA TRP A 24 -8.48 4.77 -3.85
C TRP A 24 -9.72 5.51 -3.35
N ASP A 25 -10.47 6.16 -4.25
CA ASP A 25 -11.66 6.93 -3.89
C ASP A 25 -12.73 6.06 -3.22
N VAL A 26 -12.99 4.87 -3.77
CA VAL A 26 -13.97 3.94 -3.17
C VAL A 26 -13.46 3.39 -1.84
N PHE A 27 -12.17 3.04 -1.73
CA PHE A 27 -11.56 2.63 -0.47
C PHE A 27 -11.71 3.71 0.60
N ALA A 28 -11.30 4.94 0.29
CA ALA A 28 -11.32 6.06 1.23
C ALA A 28 -12.76 6.37 1.69
N ALA A 29 -13.71 6.41 0.75
CA ALA A 29 -15.12 6.66 1.07
C ALA A 29 -15.73 5.54 1.94
N THR A 30 -15.40 4.28 1.66
CA THR A 30 -16.01 3.14 2.35
C THR A 30 -15.36 2.87 3.70
N CYS A 31 -14.03 2.96 3.76
CA CYS A 31 -13.23 2.58 4.92
C CYS A 31 -12.94 3.76 5.87
N GLY A 32 -13.11 5.01 5.42
CA GLY A 32 -12.76 6.22 6.17
C GLY A 32 -13.52 6.41 7.49
N GLN A 33 -14.60 5.71 7.75
CA GLN A 33 -15.34 5.82 9.01
C GLN A 33 -14.84 4.89 10.13
N TYR A 34 -14.06 3.86 9.78
CA TYR A 34 -13.64 2.81 10.70
C TYR A 34 -12.35 3.16 11.44
N ILE A 35 -12.14 2.48 12.57
CA ILE A 35 -10.88 2.44 13.31
C ILE A 35 -10.44 0.98 13.33
N ALA A 36 -9.27 0.70 12.78
CA ALA A 36 -8.73 -0.65 12.66
C ALA A 36 -7.19 -0.63 12.70
N PRO A 37 -6.52 -1.77 12.91
CA PRO A 37 -5.08 -1.86 12.73
C PRO A 37 -4.67 -1.52 11.28
N GLU A 38 -3.47 -0.97 11.08
CA GLU A 38 -2.95 -0.59 9.76
C GLU A 38 -2.98 -1.75 8.76
N ALA A 39 -2.58 -2.95 9.19
CA ALA A 39 -2.64 -4.16 8.37
C ALA A 39 -4.05 -4.50 7.85
N THR A 40 -5.10 -4.10 8.58
CA THR A 40 -6.49 -4.27 8.13
C THR A 40 -6.82 -3.29 7.01
N PHE A 41 -6.40 -2.02 7.14
CA PHE A 41 -6.56 -1.05 6.06
C PHE A 41 -5.77 -1.43 4.81
N GLN A 42 -4.55 -1.95 4.95
CA GLN A 42 -3.76 -2.46 3.83
C GLN A 42 -4.46 -3.65 3.13
N ALA A 43 -5.08 -4.56 3.90
CA ALA A 43 -5.85 -5.66 3.35
C ALA A 43 -7.09 -5.19 2.58
N TRP A 44 -7.84 -4.24 3.15
CA TRP A 44 -9.00 -3.64 2.48
C TRP A 44 -8.59 -2.86 1.24
N PHE A 45 -7.53 -2.07 1.30
CA PHE A 45 -7.04 -1.33 0.15
C PHE A 45 -6.64 -2.26 -1.00
N ALA A 46 -5.91 -3.34 -0.70
CA ALA A 46 -5.60 -4.36 -1.68
C ALA A 46 -6.85 -5.01 -2.29
N HIS A 47 -7.91 -5.24 -1.51
CA HIS A 47 -9.18 -5.74 -2.02
C HIS A 47 -9.81 -4.79 -3.06
N TYR A 48 -9.79 -3.46 -2.82
CA TYR A 48 -10.28 -2.50 -3.82
C TYR A 48 -9.40 -2.46 -5.06
N LEU A 49 -8.07 -2.58 -4.92
CA LEU A 49 -7.18 -2.73 -6.07
C LEU A 49 -7.50 -4.00 -6.87
N ILE A 50 -7.73 -5.13 -6.20
CA ILE A 50 -8.10 -6.41 -6.84
C ILE A 50 -9.39 -6.25 -7.64
N SER A 51 -10.35 -5.46 -7.16
CA SER A 51 -11.60 -5.20 -7.90
C SER A 51 -11.38 -4.49 -9.24
N GLN A 52 -10.32 -3.68 -9.37
CA GLN A 52 -10.01 -2.91 -10.59
C GLN A 52 -9.01 -3.61 -11.51
N PHE A 53 -8.08 -4.36 -10.93
CA PHE A 53 -6.91 -4.92 -11.63
C PHE A 53 -6.91 -6.45 -11.72
N GLY A 54 -7.69 -7.16 -10.90
CA GLY A 54 -7.67 -8.62 -10.79
C GLY A 54 -6.73 -9.13 -9.69
N ILE A 55 -7.05 -10.32 -9.16
CA ILE A 55 -6.32 -10.93 -8.04
C ILE A 55 -4.88 -11.31 -8.37
N ASP A 56 -4.63 -11.63 -9.63
CA ASP A 56 -3.35 -12.05 -10.20
C ASP A 56 -2.42 -10.89 -10.55
N ARG A 57 -2.85 -9.64 -10.33
CA ARG A 57 -2.06 -8.43 -10.58
C ARG A 57 -1.73 -7.63 -9.33
N VAL A 58 -2.38 -7.88 -8.20
CA VAL A 58 -2.19 -7.08 -6.99
C VAL A 58 -1.34 -7.83 -5.99
N GLY A 59 -0.19 -7.24 -5.66
CA GLY A 59 0.67 -7.71 -4.57
C GLY A 59 0.56 -6.80 -3.36
N ARG A 60 0.66 -7.39 -2.18
CA ARG A 60 0.80 -6.66 -0.92
C ARG A 60 2.21 -6.79 -0.41
N GLU A 61 2.67 -5.77 0.31
CA GLU A 61 3.90 -5.81 1.10
C GLU A 61 5.27 -5.95 0.37
N PRO A 62 5.48 -5.82 -0.97
CA PRO A 62 6.76 -6.14 -1.65
C PRO A 62 8.03 -5.61 -0.99
N ILE A 63 8.99 -6.53 -0.77
CA ILE A 63 10.28 -6.24 -0.17
C ILE A 63 11.33 -6.12 -1.27
N PHE A 64 11.99 -4.96 -1.30
CA PHE A 64 13.10 -4.64 -2.19
C PHE A 64 14.39 -4.60 -1.39
N ARG A 65 15.44 -5.29 -1.85
CA ARG A 65 16.74 -5.29 -1.16
C ARG A 65 17.59 -4.14 -1.65
N ILE A 66 17.57 -3.04 -0.89
CA ILE A 66 18.23 -1.78 -1.25
C ILE A 66 19.71 -1.71 -0.82
N GLY A 67 20.23 -2.74 -0.15
CA GLY A 67 21.60 -2.75 0.36
C GLY A 67 22.67 -2.59 -0.73
N SER A 68 22.39 -3.06 -1.94
CA SER A 68 23.26 -3.00 -3.13
C SER A 68 23.01 -1.80 -4.04
N PHE A 69 22.07 -0.90 -3.71
CA PHE A 69 21.81 0.30 -4.50
C PHE A 69 23.03 1.22 -4.50
N MET A 70 23.08 2.22 -5.37
CA MET A 70 24.17 3.19 -5.31
C MET A 70 24.13 3.98 -4.00
N GLU A 71 25.26 4.53 -3.58
CA GLU A 71 25.25 5.53 -2.50
C GLU A 71 24.49 6.75 -2.97
N SER A 72 23.34 7.01 -2.36
CA SER A 72 22.48 8.14 -2.68
C SER A 72 21.99 8.84 -1.41
N PRO A 73 21.58 10.11 -1.50
CA PRO A 73 21.06 10.86 -0.34
C PRO A 73 19.91 10.14 0.38
N TRP A 74 19.22 9.25 -0.33
CA TRP A 74 18.11 8.45 0.17
C TRP A 74 18.52 7.39 1.20
N LYS A 75 19.65 6.70 0.98
CA LYS A 75 20.15 5.66 1.91
C LYS A 75 20.41 6.21 3.32
N THR A 76 20.90 7.44 3.41
CA THR A 76 21.11 8.12 4.69
C THR A 76 19.80 8.40 5.42
N GLN A 77 18.70 8.62 4.69
CA GLN A 77 17.39 8.97 5.27
C GLN A 77 16.54 7.75 5.64
N LEU A 78 16.61 6.66 4.87
CA LEU A 78 15.80 5.45 5.09
C LEU A 78 16.45 4.44 6.06
N GLY A 79 17.73 4.65 6.40
CA GLY A 79 18.49 3.75 7.26
C GLY A 79 19.18 2.62 6.49
N ARG A 80 20.24 2.06 7.08
CA ARG A 80 21.06 1.00 6.46
C ARG A 80 20.42 -0.38 6.47
N THR A 81 19.19 -0.51 6.98
CA THR A 81 18.42 -1.75 6.88
C THR A 81 18.18 -1.96 5.40
N GLY A 82 18.98 -2.81 4.76
CA GLY A 82 19.08 -2.95 3.31
C GLY A 82 17.84 -3.55 2.64
N GLU A 83 16.65 -3.32 3.19
CA GLU A 83 15.35 -3.77 2.73
C GLU A 83 14.31 -2.65 2.88
N VAL A 84 13.46 -2.51 1.86
CA VAL A 84 12.35 -1.57 1.82
C VAL A 84 11.07 -2.33 1.50
N LYS A 85 10.04 -2.14 2.33
CA LYS A 85 8.72 -2.77 2.16
C LYS A 85 7.73 -1.75 1.61
N LEU A 86 7.06 -2.07 0.50
CA LEU A 86 5.94 -1.30 -0.03
C LEU A 86 4.62 -1.86 0.45
N ASP A 87 3.58 -1.05 0.67
CA ASP A 87 2.29 -1.58 1.14
C ASP A 87 1.51 -2.34 0.05
N ALA A 88 1.50 -1.82 -1.18
CA ALA A 88 0.80 -2.44 -2.30
C ALA A 88 1.50 -2.17 -3.64
N VAL A 89 1.34 -3.10 -4.57
CA VAL A 89 1.78 -2.95 -5.96
C VAL A 89 0.76 -3.53 -6.92
N VAL A 90 0.81 -3.06 -8.16
CA VAL A 90 0.04 -3.62 -9.28
C VAL A 90 1.01 -3.98 -10.39
N THR A 91 0.93 -5.19 -10.93
CA THR A 91 1.76 -5.66 -12.04
C THR A 91 1.21 -5.18 -13.38
N ARG A 92 2.10 -5.01 -14.37
CA ARG A 92 1.71 -4.66 -15.75
C ARG A 92 0.88 -5.75 -16.40
N ALA A 93 1.24 -7.01 -16.15
CA ALA A 93 0.58 -8.20 -16.68
C ALA A 93 0.17 -9.17 -15.55
N PRO A 94 -0.91 -9.94 -15.74
CA PRO A 94 -1.30 -10.99 -14.80
C PRO A 94 -0.25 -12.12 -14.74
N GLY A 95 -0.28 -12.88 -13.66
CA GLY A 95 0.53 -14.10 -13.51
C GLY A 95 2.00 -13.87 -13.15
N LEU A 96 2.38 -12.61 -12.87
CA LEU A 96 3.70 -12.29 -12.35
C LEU A 96 3.80 -12.72 -10.89
N GLN A 97 4.75 -13.60 -10.59
CA GLN A 97 5.07 -13.93 -9.20
C GLN A 97 5.82 -12.78 -8.54
N LEU A 98 5.10 -11.97 -7.78
CA LEU A 98 5.72 -11.01 -6.89
C LEU A 98 6.27 -11.73 -5.65
N PRO A 99 7.45 -11.33 -5.12
CA PRO A 99 8.14 -12.05 -4.03
C PRO A 99 7.38 -12.19 -2.70
N HIS A 100 6.15 -11.70 -2.60
CA HIS A 100 5.37 -11.70 -1.37
C HIS A 100 4.75 -13.01 -0.93
N TYR A 101 4.85 -14.04 -1.76
CA TYR A 101 4.42 -15.39 -1.41
C TYR A 101 5.52 -16.45 -1.55
N ALA A 102 6.74 -16.03 -1.88
CA ALA A 102 7.92 -16.90 -1.85
C ALA A 102 9.14 -16.02 -1.56
N GLY A 103 9.55 -15.97 -0.30
CA GLY A 103 10.92 -15.58 0.00
C GLY A 103 11.85 -16.45 -0.85
N ILE A 104 12.96 -15.88 -1.33
CA ILE A 104 14.01 -16.55 -2.12
C ILE A 104 13.78 -16.51 -3.65
N VAL A 105 13.59 -15.34 -4.25
CA VAL A 105 14.14 -15.13 -5.60
C VAL A 105 15.19 -14.05 -5.51
N ARG A 106 16.46 -14.44 -5.62
CA ARG A 106 17.56 -13.49 -5.86
C ARG A 106 17.28 -12.89 -7.23
N SER A 107 16.94 -11.62 -7.27
CA SER A 107 16.93 -10.88 -8.53
C SER A 107 18.28 -11.06 -9.22
N PRO A 108 18.35 -11.30 -10.54
CA PRO A 108 19.61 -11.51 -11.26
C PRO A 108 20.64 -10.39 -11.06
N ASP A 109 20.16 -9.17 -10.84
CA ASP A 109 20.97 -7.97 -10.57
C ASP A 109 21.40 -7.82 -9.09
N GLY A 110 20.88 -8.67 -8.19
CA GLY A 110 21.11 -8.59 -6.75
C GLY A 110 20.50 -7.36 -6.05
N THR A 111 19.72 -6.53 -6.75
CA THR A 111 19.09 -5.31 -6.23
C THR A 111 17.57 -5.46 -6.12
N GLY A 112 16.96 -6.24 -7.02
CA GLY A 112 15.51 -6.34 -7.13
C GLY A 112 14.84 -5.14 -7.80
N LEU A 113 15.61 -4.15 -8.28
CA LEU A 113 15.08 -3.01 -9.04
C LEU A 113 14.47 -3.44 -10.37
N ALA A 114 15.02 -4.47 -11.02
CA ALA A 114 14.46 -5.03 -12.25
C ALA A 114 12.99 -5.49 -12.09
N VAL A 115 12.53 -5.79 -10.86
CA VAL A 115 11.12 -6.12 -10.60
C VAL A 115 10.21 -4.92 -10.87
N LEU A 116 10.70 -3.68 -10.70
CA LEU A 116 9.91 -2.46 -10.95
C LEU A 116 9.52 -2.34 -12.43
N GLU A 117 10.29 -2.90 -13.37
CA GLU A 117 9.91 -2.93 -14.80
C GLU A 117 8.56 -3.62 -15.01
N GLN A 118 8.29 -4.63 -14.19
CA GLN A 118 7.11 -5.48 -14.27
C GLN A 118 5.91 -4.88 -13.53
N LEU A 119 6.10 -3.77 -12.82
CA LEU A 119 5.06 -3.08 -12.05
C LEU A 119 4.45 -1.94 -12.85
N ALA A 120 3.12 -1.86 -12.81
CA ALA A 120 2.35 -0.72 -13.29
C ALA A 120 2.21 0.35 -12.20
N VAL A 121 2.10 -0.07 -10.94
CA VAL A 121 1.93 0.82 -9.78
C VAL A 121 2.73 0.33 -8.57
N ILE A 122 3.33 1.26 -7.84
CA ILE A 122 3.84 1.10 -6.47
C ILE A 122 3.11 2.07 -5.54
N ALA A 123 2.75 1.62 -4.33
CA ALA A 123 1.95 2.43 -3.43
C ALA A 123 2.24 2.23 -1.94
N GLU A 124 2.08 3.33 -1.20
CA GLU A 124 2.10 3.39 0.26
C GLU A 124 0.74 3.82 0.79
N LEU A 125 0.34 3.29 1.95
CA LEU A 125 -0.90 3.63 2.61
C LEU A 125 -0.64 4.12 4.03
N LYS A 126 -1.13 5.33 4.32
CA LYS A 126 -1.10 5.90 5.66
C LYS A 126 -2.48 6.31 6.12
N VAL A 127 -2.82 5.96 7.36
CA VAL A 127 -4.16 6.11 7.93
C VAL A 127 -4.09 6.74 9.31
N ALA A 128 -4.79 7.85 9.54
CA ALA A 128 -4.65 8.66 10.76
C ALA A 128 -5.29 8.08 12.02
N SER A 129 -6.31 7.25 11.86
CA SER A 129 -6.99 6.53 12.93
C SER A 129 -6.68 5.04 12.83
N SER A 130 -5.41 4.69 12.99
CA SER A 130 -5.01 3.33 13.32
C SER A 130 -5.12 3.10 14.83
N VAL A 131 -5.16 1.84 15.27
CA VAL A 131 -5.15 1.49 16.72
C VAL A 131 -3.91 2.06 17.45
N ALA A 132 -2.81 2.33 16.73
CA ALA A 132 -1.60 2.93 17.28
C ALA A 132 -1.71 4.45 17.52
N GLY A 133 -2.69 5.12 16.90
CA GLY A 133 -3.07 6.50 17.16
C GLY A 133 -2.29 7.56 16.37
N GLY A 134 -3.01 8.34 15.56
CA GLY A 134 -2.50 9.52 14.86
C GLY A 134 -1.69 9.21 13.61
N LEU A 135 -1.49 10.24 12.77
CA LEU A 135 -0.59 10.19 11.64
C LEU A 135 0.58 11.15 11.88
N ASP A 136 1.81 10.66 11.77
CA ASP A 136 3.01 11.49 11.88
C ASP A 136 3.46 12.01 10.50
N HIS A 137 3.72 13.32 10.40
CA HIS A 137 4.20 13.95 9.17
C HIS A 137 5.58 13.45 8.75
N GLY A 138 6.42 13.02 9.70
CA GLY A 138 7.72 12.41 9.40
C GLY A 138 7.58 11.02 8.79
N GLU A 139 6.62 10.21 9.25
CA GLU A 139 6.32 8.90 8.65
C GLU A 139 5.79 9.04 7.22
N VAL A 140 4.85 9.96 6.97
CA VAL A 140 4.36 10.24 5.61
C VAL A 140 5.49 10.72 4.71
N ALA A 141 6.35 11.61 5.20
CA ALA A 141 7.51 12.07 4.44
C ALA A 141 8.48 10.91 4.12
N ARG A 142 8.65 9.96 5.05
CA ARG A 142 9.48 8.77 4.83
C ARG A 142 8.92 7.87 3.73
N ASP A 143 7.61 7.73 3.63
CA ASP A 143 6.98 6.96 2.54
C ASP A 143 7.14 7.65 1.18
N VAL A 144 7.03 8.98 1.14
CA VAL A 144 7.35 9.75 -0.08
C VAL A 144 8.82 9.59 -0.46
N TRP A 145 9.74 9.59 0.50
CA TRP A 145 11.17 9.33 0.24
C TRP A 145 11.43 7.92 -0.27
N LYS A 146 10.75 6.94 0.33
CA LYS A 146 10.83 5.54 -0.07
C LYS A 146 10.45 5.35 -1.54
N LEU A 147 9.30 5.90 -1.95
CA LEU A 147 8.86 5.87 -3.35
C LEU A 147 9.81 6.66 -4.25
N SER A 148 10.24 7.85 -3.82
CA SER A 148 11.15 8.70 -4.60
C SER A 148 12.48 8.03 -4.87
N MET A 149 13.06 7.37 -3.87
CA MET A 149 14.29 6.61 -4.01
C MET A 149 14.13 5.48 -5.02
N LEU A 150 13.06 4.69 -4.91
CA LEU A 150 12.85 3.56 -5.84
C LEU A 150 12.75 4.06 -7.29
N LEU A 151 12.08 5.19 -7.53
CA LEU A 151 12.01 5.78 -8.87
C LEU A 151 13.35 6.36 -9.33
N ASP A 152 14.04 7.16 -8.51
CA ASP A 152 15.34 7.73 -8.86
C ASP A 152 16.38 6.65 -9.20
N GLU A 153 16.46 5.59 -8.38
CA GLU A 153 17.40 4.48 -8.59
C GLU A 153 17.00 3.63 -9.81
N PHE A 154 15.69 3.47 -10.05
CA PHE A 154 15.20 2.78 -11.24
C PHE A 154 15.54 3.54 -12.52
N ASP A 155 15.25 4.85 -12.56
CA ASP A 155 15.51 5.71 -13.73
C ASP A 155 17.01 5.79 -14.04
N ALA A 156 17.86 5.78 -13.01
CA ALA A 156 19.31 5.74 -13.18
C ALA A 156 19.81 4.39 -13.72
N ALA A 157 19.24 3.27 -13.27
CA ALA A 157 19.65 1.93 -13.67
C ALA A 157 19.04 1.45 -15.00
N HIS A 158 17.86 1.95 -15.38
CA HIS A 158 17.08 1.50 -16.54
C HIS A 158 16.65 2.69 -17.42
N PRO A 159 17.61 3.44 -18.00
CA PRO A 159 17.29 4.63 -18.79
C PRO A 159 16.41 4.30 -19.99
N GLY A 160 15.30 5.02 -20.13
CA GLY A 160 14.33 4.84 -21.22
C GLY A 160 13.30 3.74 -20.98
N VAL A 161 13.38 2.99 -19.88
CA VAL A 161 12.33 2.05 -19.48
C VAL A 161 11.25 2.79 -18.68
N PRO A 162 9.95 2.60 -18.99
CA PRO A 162 8.88 3.24 -18.23
C PRO A 162 8.86 2.79 -16.76
N ALA A 163 9.01 3.73 -15.85
CA ALA A 163 8.85 3.50 -14.42
C ALA A 163 7.38 3.14 -14.05
N PRO A 164 7.14 2.47 -12.91
CA PRO A 164 5.80 2.33 -12.36
C PRO A 164 5.26 3.69 -11.91
N LEU A 165 3.93 3.86 -11.92
CA LEU A 165 3.31 4.99 -11.24
C LEU A 165 3.49 4.84 -9.73
N ALA A 166 3.78 5.93 -9.02
CA ALA A 166 3.99 5.90 -7.58
C ALA A 166 2.94 6.74 -6.84
N PHE A 167 2.27 6.14 -5.86
CA PHE A 167 1.23 6.81 -5.07
C PHE A 167 1.47 6.70 -3.58
N ALA A 168 1.55 7.85 -2.90
CA ALA A 168 1.47 7.94 -1.44
C ALA A 168 0.01 8.26 -1.06
N CYS A 169 -0.70 7.29 -0.51
CA CYS A 169 -2.13 7.38 -0.23
C CYS A 169 -2.37 7.67 1.25
N ILE A 170 -3.03 8.78 1.55
CA ILE A 170 -3.21 9.29 2.92
C ILE A 170 -4.70 9.41 3.22
N LEU A 171 -5.16 8.62 4.19
CA LEU A 171 -6.52 8.63 4.69
C LEU A 171 -6.56 9.28 6.07
N ASP A 172 -7.08 10.51 6.14
CA ASP A 172 -7.41 11.16 7.40
C ASP A 172 -8.80 10.72 7.86
N ASN A 173 -8.85 9.67 8.67
CA ASN A 173 -10.06 9.13 9.27
C ASN A 173 -10.18 9.40 10.77
N HIS A 174 -9.36 10.29 11.34
CA HIS A 174 -9.39 10.50 12.79
C HIS A 174 -10.69 11.22 13.21
N PRO A 175 -11.49 10.66 14.13
CA PRO A 175 -12.83 11.19 14.42
C PRO A 175 -12.87 12.55 15.13
N THR A 176 -11.72 13.11 15.50
CA THR A 176 -11.63 14.28 16.41
C THR A 176 -10.37 15.12 16.21
N LYS A 177 -9.30 14.58 15.63
CA LYS A 177 -8.05 15.29 15.35
C LYS A 177 -7.75 15.21 13.86
N THR A 178 -8.25 16.18 13.11
CA THR A 178 -7.96 16.30 11.68
C THR A 178 -6.45 16.41 11.47
N TYR A 179 -5.95 15.63 10.53
CA TYR A 179 -4.57 15.70 10.08
C TYR A 179 -4.35 16.97 9.25
N SER A 180 -3.33 17.75 9.58
CA SER A 180 -3.08 19.01 8.89
C SER A 180 -2.46 18.77 7.51
N ARG A 181 -3.28 18.88 6.46
CA ARG A 181 -2.82 18.87 5.07
C ARG A 181 -1.83 20.00 4.78
N THR A 182 -2.11 21.22 5.25
CA THR A 182 -1.22 22.37 5.08
C THR A 182 0.16 22.13 5.68
N TYR A 183 0.24 21.53 6.87
CA TYR A 183 1.53 21.22 7.49
C TYR A 183 2.25 20.08 6.76
N LEU A 184 1.51 19.09 6.26
CA LEU A 184 2.07 18.07 5.38
C LEU A 184 2.69 18.70 4.13
N ASP A 185 1.95 19.54 3.40
CA ASP A 185 2.47 20.17 2.18
C ASP A 185 3.72 21.02 2.49
N ALA A 186 3.72 21.76 3.60
CA ALA A 186 4.89 22.53 4.05
C ALA A 186 6.09 21.63 4.43
N LYS A 187 5.84 20.43 4.95
CA LYS A 187 6.88 19.43 5.23
C LYS A 187 7.41 18.83 3.93
N LEU A 188 6.53 18.42 3.01
CA LEU A 188 6.89 17.83 1.73
C LEU A 188 7.64 18.82 0.82
N ALA A 189 7.32 20.11 0.88
CA ALA A 189 8.04 21.15 0.16
C ALA A 189 9.50 21.32 0.61
N LYS A 190 9.84 20.90 1.84
CA LYS A 190 11.19 21.01 2.41
C LYS A 190 12.04 19.78 2.14
N VAL A 191 11.49 18.75 1.51
CA VAL A 191 12.19 17.50 1.28
C VAL A 191 12.30 17.21 -0.20
N ARG A 192 13.42 16.60 -0.60
CA ARG A 192 13.56 16.05 -1.95
C ARG A 192 12.47 15.01 -2.14
N HIS A 193 11.82 15.03 -3.30
CA HIS A 193 10.91 13.98 -3.77
C HIS A 193 11.01 13.88 -5.29
N HIS A 194 10.77 12.68 -5.82
CA HIS A 194 10.76 12.45 -7.27
C HIS A 194 9.46 13.03 -7.86
N PRO A 195 9.50 13.76 -9.00
CA PRO A 195 8.31 14.38 -9.59
C PRO A 195 7.22 13.37 -10.00
N GLY A 196 7.57 12.11 -10.18
CA GLY A 196 6.62 11.03 -10.48
C GLY A 196 5.79 10.54 -9.28
N VAL A 197 6.11 10.95 -8.04
CA VAL A 197 5.36 10.56 -6.85
C VAL A 197 4.11 11.42 -6.70
N ARG A 198 2.94 10.78 -6.67
CA ARG A 198 1.65 11.44 -6.52
C ARG A 198 1.09 11.21 -5.11
N VAL A 199 0.80 12.29 -4.40
CA VAL A 199 0.19 12.21 -3.07
C VAL A 199 -1.33 12.29 -3.22
N LEU A 200 -2.01 11.19 -2.89
CA LEU A 200 -3.47 11.14 -2.80
C LEU A 200 -3.87 11.36 -1.34
N TYR A 201 -4.83 12.24 -1.12
CA TYR A 201 -5.31 12.58 0.21
C TYR A 201 -6.82 12.53 0.23
N ALA A 202 -7.37 11.83 1.21
CA ALA A 202 -8.79 11.80 1.48
C ALA A 202 -9.03 12.10 2.96
N GLU A 203 -9.99 12.95 3.23
CA GLU A 203 -10.54 13.18 4.56
C GLU A 203 -11.87 12.42 4.66
N ALA A 204 -12.02 11.61 5.70
CA ALA A 204 -13.28 10.93 5.94
C ALA A 204 -14.34 11.97 6.32
N ALA A 205 -15.48 11.94 5.64
CA ALA A 205 -16.62 12.75 6.04
C ALA A 205 -17.00 12.45 7.50
N ALA A 206 -17.32 13.51 8.26
CA ALA A 206 -17.64 13.39 9.68
C ALA A 206 -18.66 12.28 9.93
N ARG A 207 -18.43 11.47 10.97
CA ARG A 207 -19.40 10.47 11.42
C ARG A 207 -20.75 11.16 11.61
N PRO A 208 -21.87 10.62 11.10
CA PRO A 208 -23.17 11.02 11.63
C PRO A 208 -23.13 10.76 13.13
N VAL A 209 -23.27 11.84 13.91
CA VAL A 209 -23.46 11.72 15.36
C VAL A 209 -24.75 10.93 15.53
N ILE A 210 -24.65 9.67 15.95
CA ILE A 210 -25.83 8.95 16.43
C ILE A 210 -26.21 9.65 17.73
N SER A 211 -27.08 10.66 17.63
CA SER A 211 -27.77 11.30 18.75
C SER A 211 -28.84 10.37 19.30
N GLY A 212 -28.45 9.15 19.63
CA GLY A 212 -29.20 8.27 20.51
C GLY A 212 -28.71 8.48 21.92
N SER A 213 -29.62 8.69 22.87
CA SER A 213 -29.32 8.41 24.28
C SER A 213 -28.57 7.09 24.35
N ARG A 214 -27.51 6.98 25.17
CA ARG A 214 -26.92 5.68 25.53
C ARG A 214 -28.04 4.81 26.12
N GLY A 215 -28.76 4.10 25.26
CA GLY A 215 -29.64 3.03 25.68
C GLY A 215 -28.77 2.04 26.40
N ALA A 216 -29.30 1.41 27.45
CA ALA A 216 -28.63 0.32 28.13
C ALA A 216 -28.12 -0.64 27.04
N GLY A 217 -26.80 -0.81 26.98
CA GLY A 217 -26.19 -1.76 26.04
C GLY A 217 -26.88 -3.11 26.20
N PRO A 218 -26.97 -3.90 25.12
CA PRO A 218 -27.55 -5.24 25.23
C PRO A 218 -26.88 -5.96 26.41
N GLN A 219 -27.69 -6.45 27.35
CA GLN A 219 -27.14 -7.20 28.48
C GLN A 219 -26.26 -8.32 27.92
N PRO A 220 -25.07 -8.55 28.51
CA PRO A 220 -24.23 -9.66 28.09
C PRO A 220 -25.07 -10.94 28.15
N ARG A 221 -25.21 -11.63 27.01
CA ARG A 221 -25.81 -12.96 26.98
C ARG A 221 -25.02 -13.82 27.95
N GLN A 222 -25.66 -14.27 29.02
CA GLN A 222 -25.15 -15.39 29.80
C GLN A 222 -25.07 -16.58 28.85
N LEU A 223 -23.85 -16.96 28.48
CA LEU A 223 -23.59 -18.23 27.82
C LEU A 223 -23.92 -19.33 28.84
N THR A 224 -25.10 -19.90 28.72
CA THR A 224 -25.43 -21.17 29.36
C THR A 224 -24.68 -22.25 28.57
N PRO A 225 -23.74 -23.00 29.17
CA PRO A 225 -23.15 -24.13 28.49
C PRO A 225 -24.24 -25.17 28.28
N GLU A 226 -24.64 -25.43 27.03
CA GLU A 226 -25.43 -26.61 26.69
C GLU A 226 -24.52 -27.85 26.85
N PRO A 227 -24.91 -28.85 27.66
CA PRO A 227 -24.02 -29.97 27.96
C PRO A 227 -23.77 -30.96 26.82
N ASP A 228 -24.48 -30.92 25.68
CA ASP A 228 -24.50 -32.07 24.75
C ASP A 228 -24.39 -31.69 23.27
N ARG A 229 -23.28 -31.10 22.82
CA ARG A 229 -23.13 -30.89 21.37
C ARG A 229 -21.72 -30.85 20.78
N TRP A 230 -20.88 -31.86 21.03
CA TRP A 230 -19.72 -32.15 20.17
C TRP A 230 -19.37 -33.64 20.16
N ASP A 231 -20.07 -34.44 19.35
CA ASP A 231 -19.62 -35.78 18.94
C ASP A 231 -19.68 -35.90 17.42
N TRP A 232 -18.61 -35.50 16.75
CA TRP A 232 -18.15 -35.99 15.44
C TRP A 232 -16.63 -35.81 15.50
N VAL A 233 -15.77 -36.83 15.47
CA VAL A 233 -15.59 -37.79 14.39
C VAL A 233 -14.92 -39.05 14.97
N SER A 234 -15.55 -40.21 14.79
CA SER A 234 -14.89 -41.51 14.91
C SER A 234 -14.42 -41.98 13.53
N GLY A 235 -13.10 -42.17 13.40
CA GLY A 235 -12.45 -43.10 12.48
C GLY A 235 -12.24 -42.64 11.03
N PRO A 236 -11.40 -43.37 10.28
CA PRO A 236 -10.72 -44.64 10.62
C PRO A 236 -9.31 -44.49 11.19
#